data_AF-A0A9W7DC76-F1
#
_entry.id   AF-A0A9W7DC76-F1
#
_cell.length_a   1.000
_cell.length_b   1.000
_cell.length_c   1.000
_cell.angle_alpha   90.00
_cell.angle_beta   90.00
_cell.angle_gamma   90.00
#
_symmetry.space_group_name_H-M   'P 1'
#
loop_
_entity.id
_entity.type
_entity.pdbx_description
1 polymer ?
#
loop_
_entity_poly.entity_id
_entity_poly.type
_entity_poly.pdbx_seq_one_letter_code
_entity_poly.pdbx_strand_id
1 'polypeptide(L)'
;MGNRKFYGPGKQYEIDSTHPFTVVTQFLMHDNTDEGELVEIRRLYKQDDRVVGNPASTWPALNGTDSVTESMCNTSKAYFNDHPYVMGGLAQLGKEMVGGMTLAMSIWVDSGANMTWLDSYSSKDQQNVPLAFGAATVPTPVATRTVCSPRVPTRL
;
A
#
# COMPACT_ATOMS: atom_id res chain seq x y z
N MET A 1 -4.10 6.66 -1.91
CA MET A 1 -5.49 6.17 -2.14
C MET A 1 -6.60 7.13 -1.71
N GLY A 2 -6.29 8.40 -1.35
CA GLY A 2 -7.29 9.47 -1.21
C GLY A 2 -7.89 9.69 0.20
N ASN A 3 -7.61 8.80 1.15
CA ASN A 3 -8.12 8.88 2.53
C ASN A 3 -7.16 9.62 3.47
N ARG A 4 -7.30 10.94 3.57
CA ARG A 4 -6.39 11.81 4.36
C ARG A 4 -6.63 11.83 5.87
N LYS A 5 -7.74 11.26 6.35
CA LYS A 5 -8.12 11.21 7.77
C LYS A 5 -8.12 9.80 8.34
N PHE A 6 -7.60 8.83 7.59
CA PHE A 6 -7.59 7.44 8.05
C PHE A 6 -6.46 7.15 9.04
N TYR A 7 -5.22 7.50 8.72
CA TYR A 7 -4.06 7.23 9.57
C TYR A 7 -3.36 8.54 9.89
N GLY A 8 -2.97 8.79 11.14
CA GLY A 8 -2.20 9.98 11.50
C GLY A 8 -2.12 10.28 13.00
N PRO A 9 -1.37 11.32 13.40
CA PRO A 9 -1.17 11.62 14.81
C PRO A 9 -2.38 12.36 15.41
N GLY A 10 -3.05 11.72 16.37
CA GLY A 10 -4.13 12.29 17.17
C GLY A 10 -5.52 11.73 16.85
N LYS A 11 -6.46 12.00 17.75
CA LYS A 11 -7.83 11.44 17.76
C LYS A 11 -8.70 11.83 16.57
N GLN A 12 -8.27 12.79 15.75
CA GLN A 12 -8.96 13.19 14.51
C GLN A 12 -8.74 12.20 13.35
N TYR A 13 -7.88 11.20 13.53
CA TYR A 13 -7.64 10.13 12.57
C TYR A 13 -8.33 8.84 13.03
N GLU A 14 -8.78 8.02 12.08
CA GLU A 14 -9.41 6.72 12.37
C GLU A 14 -8.44 5.76 13.08
N ILE A 15 -7.16 5.82 12.71
CA ILE A 15 -6.02 5.18 13.36
C ILE A 15 -5.09 6.27 13.88
N ASP A 16 -5.05 6.43 15.20
CA ASP A 16 -4.19 7.38 15.89
C ASP A 16 -2.77 6.81 16.06
N SER A 17 -1.82 7.29 15.27
CA SER A 17 -0.44 6.82 15.31
C SER A 17 0.34 7.25 16.55
N THR A 18 -0.24 8.03 17.48
CA THR A 18 0.38 8.37 18.77
C THR A 18 0.23 7.26 19.81
N HIS A 19 -0.58 6.24 19.53
CA HIS A 19 -0.82 5.09 20.39
C HIS A 19 -0.48 3.77 19.66
N PRO A 20 -0.14 2.69 20.39
CA PRO A 20 0.03 1.38 19.79
C PRO A 20 -1.26 0.89 19.10
N PHE A 21 -1.10 0.15 18.02
CA PHE A 21 -2.19 -0.53 17.31
C PHE A 21 -1.67 -1.82 16.68
N THR A 22 -2.58 -2.70 16.29
CA THR A 22 -2.28 -3.95 15.60
C THR A 22 -2.55 -3.80 14.12
N VAL A 23 -1.64 -4.33 13.30
CA VAL A 23 -1.79 -4.46 11.85
C VAL A 23 -1.99 -5.92 11.52
N VAL A 24 -3.12 -6.25 10.88
CA VAL A 24 -3.42 -7.60 10.42
C VAL A 24 -3.36 -7.61 8.90
N THR A 25 -2.56 -8.49 8.33
CA THR A 25 -2.48 -8.70 6.88
C THR A 25 -2.90 -10.13 6.57
N GLN A 26 -3.84 -10.29 5.64
CA GLN A 26 -4.34 -11.58 5.19
C GLN A 26 -3.93 -11.77 3.74
N PHE A 27 -3.46 -12.97 3.42
CA PHE A 27 -3.10 -13.40 2.08
C PHE A 27 -4.13 -14.43 1.63
N LEU A 28 -4.99 -14.06 0.68
CA LEU A 28 -6.09 -14.89 0.24
C LEU A 28 -5.72 -15.58 -1.07
N MET A 29 -5.84 -16.91 -1.05
CA MET A 29 -5.63 -17.76 -2.22
C MET A 29 -6.93 -17.95 -3.00
N HIS A 30 -6.84 -18.20 -4.31
CA HIS A 30 -7.98 -18.32 -5.21
C HIS A 30 -9.00 -19.37 -4.77
N ASP A 31 -8.52 -20.49 -4.23
CA ASP A 31 -9.30 -21.66 -3.81
C ASP A 31 -9.38 -21.83 -2.28
N ASN A 32 -8.90 -20.85 -1.52
CA ASN A 32 -8.75 -20.91 -0.05
C ASN A 32 -7.90 -22.10 0.45
N THR A 33 -6.97 -22.60 -0.35
CA THR A 33 -5.97 -23.59 0.06
C THR A 33 -4.59 -22.96 0.25
N ASP A 34 -3.66 -23.68 0.88
CA ASP A 34 -2.28 -23.20 1.09
C ASP A 34 -1.41 -23.29 -0.19
N GLU A 35 -1.86 -24.03 -1.21
CA GLU A 35 -1.15 -24.20 -2.49
C GLU A 35 -1.75 -23.37 -3.63
N GLY A 36 -2.88 -22.71 -3.39
CA GLY A 36 -3.58 -21.90 -4.38
C GLY A 36 -2.82 -20.64 -4.79
N GLU A 37 -3.24 -20.05 -5.92
CA GLU A 37 -2.68 -18.79 -6.40
C GLU A 37 -3.11 -17.62 -5.49
N LEU A 38 -2.15 -16.78 -5.07
CA LEU A 38 -2.45 -15.56 -4.31
C LEU A 38 -3.22 -14.56 -5.17
N VAL A 39 -4.45 -14.25 -4.77
CA VAL A 39 -5.35 -13.35 -5.54
C VAL A 39 -5.62 -12.02 -4.85
N GLU A 40 -5.49 -11.96 -3.53
CA GLU A 40 -5.83 -10.76 -2.77
C GLU A 40 -5.02 -10.64 -1.48
N ILE A 41 -4.53 -9.42 -1.20
CA ILE A 41 -3.94 -9.07 0.10
C ILE A 41 -4.88 -8.09 0.80
N ARG A 42 -5.45 -8.51 1.93
CA ARG A 42 -6.35 -7.69 2.76
C ARG A 42 -5.61 -7.13 3.96
N ARG A 43 -6.13 -6.00 4.45
CA ARG A 43 -5.58 -5.27 5.59
C ARG A 43 -6.70 -4.94 6.58
N LEU A 44 -6.42 -5.17 7.85
CA LEU A 44 -7.25 -4.72 8.97
C LEU A 44 -6.36 -4.07 10.02
N TYR A 45 -6.95 -3.20 10.82
CA TYR A 45 -6.30 -2.57 11.96
C TYR A 45 -7.12 -2.84 13.21
N LYS A 46 -6.44 -2.97 14.34
CA LYS A 46 -7.10 -2.96 15.65
C LYS A 46 -6.41 -1.93 16.53
N GLN A 47 -7.17 -0.95 17.00
CA GLN A 47 -6.70 0.03 17.97
C GLN A 47 -7.73 0.07 19.10
N ASP A 48 -7.25 -0.07 20.33
CA ASP A 48 -8.09 -0.29 21.49
C ASP A 48 -9.04 -1.48 21.26
N ASP A 49 -10.34 -1.31 21.55
CA ASP A 49 -11.39 -2.32 21.35
C ASP A 49 -12.05 -2.24 19.97
N ARG A 50 -11.52 -1.41 19.06
CA ARG A 50 -12.08 -1.22 17.72
C ARG A 50 -11.27 -1.97 16.67
N VAL A 51 -11.97 -2.77 15.87
CA VAL A 51 -11.46 -3.31 14.60
C VAL A 51 -11.89 -2.39 13.47
N VAL A 52 -10.93 -1.97 12.66
CA VAL A 52 -11.11 -0.99 11.59
C VAL A 52 -10.67 -1.63 10.27
N GLY A 53 -11.55 -1.57 9.26
CA GLY A 53 -11.25 -2.01 7.90
C GLY A 53 -10.24 -1.10 7.19
N ASN A 54 -9.57 -1.62 6.17
CA ASN A 54 -8.79 -0.76 5.29
C ASN A 54 -9.74 0.20 4.53
N PRO A 55 -9.41 1.48 4.35
CA PRO A 55 -10.33 2.41 3.74
C PRO A 55 -10.33 2.21 2.22
N ALA A 56 -11.52 2.11 1.63
CA ALA A 56 -11.68 2.06 0.18
C ALA A 56 -11.15 3.33 -0.48
N SER A 57 -10.61 3.22 -1.69
CA SER A 57 -10.10 4.39 -2.40
C SER A 57 -11.21 5.38 -2.76
N THR A 58 -10.86 6.67 -2.73
CA THR A 58 -11.74 7.75 -3.21
C THR A 58 -11.38 8.24 -4.62
N TRP A 59 -10.38 7.63 -5.27
CA TRP A 59 -10.02 7.98 -6.64
C TRP A 59 -11.06 7.44 -7.63
N PRO A 60 -11.48 8.21 -8.65
CA PRO A 60 -12.50 7.79 -9.60
C PRO A 60 -12.24 6.41 -10.24
N ALA A 61 -10.98 6.12 -10.61
CA ALA A 61 -10.63 4.85 -11.24
C ALA A 61 -10.48 3.67 -10.27
N LEU A 62 -10.39 3.90 -8.96
CA LEU A 62 -10.16 2.87 -7.94
C LEU A 62 -11.28 2.85 -6.89
N ASN A 63 -12.41 3.49 -7.19
CA ASN A 63 -13.46 3.69 -6.21
C ASN A 63 -13.98 2.34 -5.67
N GLY A 64 -14.07 2.24 -4.36
CA GLY A 64 -14.51 1.01 -3.69
C GLY A 64 -13.41 -0.04 -3.48
N THR A 65 -12.22 0.13 -4.06
CA THR A 65 -11.12 -0.81 -3.83
C THR A 65 -10.42 -0.55 -2.50
N ASP A 66 -10.42 -1.56 -1.63
CA ASP A 66 -9.85 -1.53 -0.28
C ASP A 66 -8.76 -2.61 -0.04
N SER A 67 -8.47 -3.44 -1.02
CA SER A 67 -7.46 -4.50 -0.96
C SER A 67 -6.51 -4.47 -2.15
N VAL A 68 -5.40 -5.21 -2.07
CA VAL A 68 -4.46 -5.35 -3.18
C VAL A 68 -4.84 -6.57 -3.99
N THR A 69 -5.32 -6.33 -5.21
CA THR A 69 -5.62 -7.33 -6.23
C THR A 69 -4.89 -6.98 -7.53
N GLU A 70 -4.79 -7.94 -8.44
CA GLU A 70 -4.18 -7.70 -9.76
C GLU A 70 -4.91 -6.55 -10.52
N SER A 71 -6.24 -6.51 -10.43
CA SER A 71 -7.06 -5.44 -11.02
C SER A 71 -6.77 -4.08 -10.38
N MET A 72 -6.67 -4.00 -9.05
CA MET A 72 -6.30 -2.78 -8.34
C MET A 72 -4.93 -2.26 -8.79
N CYS A 73 -3.94 -3.16 -8.86
CA CYS A 73 -2.59 -2.84 -9.28
C CYS A 73 -2.58 -2.27 -10.70
N ASN A 74 -3.17 -2.98 -11.67
CA ASN A 74 -3.17 -2.56 -13.07
C ASN A 74 -3.92 -1.24 -13.28
N THR A 75 -5.09 -1.09 -12.67
CA THR A 75 -5.87 0.16 -12.76
C THR A 75 -5.14 1.33 -12.12
N SER A 76 -4.47 1.12 -10.97
CA SER A 76 -3.68 2.18 -10.34
C SER A 76 -2.49 2.58 -11.21
N LYS A 77 -1.72 1.63 -11.74
CA LYS A 77 -0.56 1.92 -12.60
C LYS A 77 -0.96 2.71 -13.84
N ALA A 78 -2.03 2.30 -14.51
CA ALA A 78 -2.56 3.00 -15.68
C ALA A 78 -3.03 4.41 -15.33
N TYR A 79 -3.84 4.55 -14.28
CA TYR A 79 -4.44 5.84 -13.92
C TYR A 79 -3.39 6.86 -13.41
N PHE A 80 -2.33 6.40 -12.75
CA PHE A 80 -1.26 7.25 -12.24
C PHE A 80 -0.03 7.31 -13.14
N ASN A 81 -0.15 6.78 -14.36
CA ASN A 81 0.91 6.77 -15.36
C ASN A 81 2.25 6.26 -14.81
N ASP A 82 2.20 5.20 -13.99
CA ASP A 82 3.35 4.54 -13.40
C ASP A 82 3.72 3.28 -14.21
N HIS A 83 4.97 2.85 -14.13
CA HIS A 83 5.44 1.71 -14.91
C HIS A 83 4.65 0.44 -14.63
N PRO A 84 4.29 -0.31 -15.70
CA PRO A 84 3.48 -1.51 -15.58
C PRO A 84 4.24 -2.59 -14.81
N TYR A 85 3.45 -3.46 -14.18
CA TYR A 85 3.97 -4.61 -13.46
C TYR A 85 4.42 -5.68 -14.45
N VAL A 86 5.73 -5.93 -14.55
CA VAL A 86 6.29 -6.89 -15.52
C VAL A 86 6.77 -8.21 -14.88
N MET A 87 6.61 -8.36 -13.56
CA MET A 87 7.23 -9.45 -12.77
C MET A 87 6.22 -10.51 -12.29
N GLY A 88 5.16 -10.78 -13.05
CA GLY A 88 4.25 -11.92 -12.78
C GLY A 88 3.17 -11.70 -11.70
N GLY A 89 2.82 -10.45 -11.40
CA GLY A 89 1.74 -10.06 -10.48
C GLY A 89 1.82 -10.61 -9.06
N LEU A 90 0.64 -10.73 -8.45
CA LEU A 90 0.44 -11.44 -7.18
C LEU A 90 0.70 -12.95 -7.31
N ALA A 91 0.49 -13.53 -8.49
CA ALA A 91 0.73 -14.95 -8.75
C ALA A 91 2.20 -15.34 -8.46
N GLN A 92 3.15 -14.53 -8.94
CA GLN A 92 4.57 -14.74 -8.66
C GLN A 92 4.88 -14.54 -7.18
N LEU A 93 4.29 -13.52 -6.54
CA LEU A 93 4.46 -13.31 -5.09
C LEU A 93 3.98 -14.53 -4.29
N GLY A 94 2.83 -15.11 -4.66
CA GLY A 94 2.30 -16.33 -4.04
C GLY A 94 3.28 -17.51 -4.16
N LYS A 95 3.89 -17.70 -5.34
CA LYS A 95 4.91 -18.75 -5.55
C LYS A 95 6.14 -18.57 -4.65
N GLU A 96 6.63 -17.33 -4.51
CA GLU A 96 7.76 -17.05 -3.61
C GLU A 96 7.40 -17.26 -2.13
N MET A 97 6.15 -16.98 -1.75
CA MET A 97 5.66 -17.22 -0.38
C MET A 97 5.65 -18.71 -0.01
N VAL A 98 5.30 -19.60 -0.95
CA VAL A 98 5.35 -21.07 -0.75
C VAL A 98 6.79 -21.54 -0.48
N GLY A 99 7.79 -20.89 -1.10
CA GLY A 99 9.20 -21.17 -0.86
C GLY A 99 9.72 -20.76 0.53
N GLY A 100 8.91 -20.03 1.30
CA GLY A 100 9.27 -19.48 2.60
C GLY A 100 9.98 -18.13 2.49
N MET A 101 9.47 -17.15 3.24
CA MET A 101 10.05 -15.80 3.35
C MET A 101 10.61 -15.57 4.76
N THR A 102 11.64 -14.75 4.87
CA THR A 102 12.19 -14.33 6.17
C THR A 102 11.56 -13.01 6.61
N LEU A 103 11.15 -12.93 7.88
CA LEU A 103 10.68 -11.68 8.49
C LEU A 103 11.87 -10.73 8.74
N ALA A 104 11.79 -9.53 8.18
CA ALA A 104 12.76 -8.46 8.41
C ALA A 104 12.08 -7.25 9.08
N MET A 105 12.75 -6.68 10.08
CA MET A 105 12.34 -5.43 10.75
C MET A 105 13.49 -4.44 10.69
N SER A 106 13.22 -3.20 10.29
CA SER A 106 14.25 -2.17 10.13
C SER A 106 13.72 -0.78 10.44
N ILE A 107 14.65 0.12 10.78
CA ILE A 107 14.45 1.57 10.89
C ILE A 107 15.56 2.24 10.08
N TRP A 108 15.22 3.14 9.18
CA TRP A 108 16.18 3.72 8.23
C TRP A 108 15.77 5.10 7.74
N VAL A 109 16.75 5.84 7.20
CA VAL A 109 16.56 7.12 6.52
C VAL A 109 17.01 6.98 5.06
N ASP A 110 16.40 7.76 4.17
CA ASP A 110 16.62 7.71 2.72
C ASP A 110 17.36 8.97 2.33
N SER A 111 18.68 8.88 2.23
CA SER A 111 19.52 10.02 1.82
C SER A 111 19.37 10.40 0.34
N GLY A 112 18.74 9.55 -0.48
CA GLY A 112 18.54 9.80 -1.91
C GLY A 112 17.26 10.60 -2.18
N ALA A 113 16.15 10.21 -1.55
CA ALA A 113 14.84 10.83 -1.79
C ALA A 113 14.22 11.46 -0.53
N ASN A 114 14.93 11.51 0.60
CA ASN A 114 14.48 12.13 1.87
C ASN A 114 13.11 11.64 2.33
N MET A 115 12.80 10.36 2.09
CA MET A 115 11.50 9.74 2.38
C MET A 115 10.27 10.37 1.71
N THR A 116 10.48 11.28 0.74
CA THR A 116 9.40 12.03 0.10
C THR A 116 8.39 11.15 -0.63
N TRP A 117 8.80 9.96 -1.09
CA TRP A 117 7.92 8.99 -1.73
C TRP A 117 6.92 8.33 -0.76
N LEU A 118 7.15 8.44 0.55
CA LEU A 118 6.33 7.82 1.60
C LEU A 118 5.47 8.84 2.37
N ASP A 119 5.95 10.06 2.61
CA ASP A 119 5.26 11.00 3.51
C ASP A 119 5.16 12.45 2.99
N SER A 120 5.58 12.70 1.75
CA SER A 120 5.59 14.03 1.16
C SER A 120 5.12 14.01 -0.30
N TYR A 121 5.26 15.17 -0.94
CA TYR A 121 5.09 15.33 -2.38
C TYR A 121 6.31 14.80 -3.11
N SER A 122 6.09 14.01 -4.16
CA SER A 122 7.15 13.69 -5.10
C SER A 122 7.34 14.83 -6.10
N SER A 123 8.57 15.12 -6.49
CA SER A 123 8.88 16.12 -7.52
C SER A 123 8.24 15.83 -8.88
N LYS A 124 7.83 14.58 -9.13
CA LYS A 124 7.07 14.19 -10.33
C LYS A 124 5.61 14.67 -10.34
N ASP A 125 5.06 15.10 -9.21
CA ASP A 125 3.65 15.47 -9.06
C ASP A 125 3.40 16.96 -9.32
N GLN A 126 4.44 17.73 -9.70
CA GLN A 126 4.37 19.18 -9.88
C GLN A 126 3.78 19.65 -11.22
N GLN A 127 3.24 18.77 -12.06
CA GLN A 127 2.68 19.14 -13.36
C GLN A 127 1.15 19.01 -13.41
N ASN A 128 0.43 20.09 -13.09
CA ASN A 128 -0.88 20.51 -13.63
C ASN A 128 -2.01 19.47 -13.85
N VAL A 129 -2.00 18.34 -13.15
CA VAL A 129 -3.17 17.47 -12.99
C VAL A 129 -3.95 17.91 -11.75
N PRO A 130 -5.31 17.93 -11.78
CA PRO A 130 -6.10 18.09 -10.57
C PRO A 130 -5.78 16.94 -9.62
N LEU A 131 -4.78 17.18 -8.76
CA LEU A 131 -4.20 16.28 -7.78
C LEU A 131 -4.17 14.82 -8.28
N ALA A 132 -3.25 14.45 -9.17
CA ALA A 132 -2.92 13.03 -9.36
C ALA A 132 -2.00 12.58 -8.22
N PHE A 133 -1.73 11.27 -8.15
CA PHE A 133 -0.93 10.58 -7.12
C PHE A 133 0.18 11.39 -6.45
N GLY A 134 0.33 11.19 -5.13
CA GLY A 134 1.51 11.61 -4.35
C GLY A 134 1.46 13.00 -3.73
N ALA A 135 0.50 13.84 -4.08
CA ALA A 135 0.40 15.19 -3.55
C ALA A 135 -0.38 15.32 -2.22
N ALA A 136 0.25 14.96 -1.09
CA ALA A 136 -0.36 15.07 0.24
C ALA A 136 -0.33 16.52 0.78
N THR A 137 -1.42 17.28 0.58
CA THR A 137 -1.66 18.54 1.35
C THR A 137 -2.10 18.19 2.77
N VAL A 138 -1.16 17.77 3.62
CA VAL A 138 -1.18 17.87 5.09
C VAL A 138 0.28 17.80 5.58
N PRO A 139 0.72 18.59 6.58
CA PRO A 139 1.97 18.27 7.28
C PRO A 139 1.78 16.91 7.95
N THR A 140 2.45 15.87 7.42
CA THR A 140 2.53 14.48 7.92
C THR A 140 1.21 13.85 8.41
N PRO A 141 0.60 12.91 7.64
CA PRO A 141 1.11 11.54 7.60
C PRO A 141 0.81 10.70 6.31
N VAL A 142 1.73 9.78 6.00
CA VAL A 142 1.62 8.56 5.17
C VAL A 142 0.90 8.68 3.81
N ALA A 143 1.69 8.95 2.78
CA ALA A 143 1.41 8.53 1.41
C ALA A 143 1.74 7.02 1.28
N THR A 144 0.72 6.17 1.38
CA THR A 144 0.89 4.75 1.07
C THR A 144 1.22 4.60 -0.42
N ARG A 145 2.51 4.41 -0.73
CA ARG A 145 2.93 3.91 -2.03
C ARG A 145 2.25 2.56 -2.27
N THR A 146 1.61 2.40 -3.42
CA THR A 146 0.93 1.17 -3.79
C THR A 146 1.88 -0.02 -3.64
N VAL A 147 1.44 -1.04 -2.90
CA VAL A 147 2.15 -2.30 -2.56
C VAL A 147 2.57 -3.11 -3.80
N CYS A 148 2.08 -2.75 -4.99
CA CYS A 148 2.28 -3.46 -6.26
C CYS A 148 3.66 -3.23 -6.91
N SER A 149 4.75 -3.28 -6.15
CA SER A 149 6.10 -3.27 -6.71
C SER A 149 7.04 -4.14 -5.87
N PRO A 150 7.06 -5.47 -6.05
CA PRO A 150 8.16 -6.26 -5.55
C PRO A 150 9.36 -5.97 -6.45
N ARG A 151 10.26 -5.12 -5.96
CA ARG A 151 11.62 -5.09 -6.47
C ARG A 151 12.32 -6.29 -5.82
N VAL A 152 12.30 -7.45 -6.46
CA VAL A 152 13.17 -8.57 -6.04
C VAL A 152 14.61 -8.07 -6.18
N PRO A 153 15.42 -8.07 -5.11
CA PRO A 153 16.83 -7.79 -5.27
C PRO A 153 17.42 -8.89 -6.14
N THR A 154 17.91 -8.53 -7.32
CA THR A 154 18.78 -9.40 -8.11
C THR A 154 19.95 -9.80 -7.20
N ARG A 155 20.12 -11.11 -6.98
CA ARG A 155 21.29 -11.65 -6.28
C ARG A 155 22.55 -11.06 -6.91
N LEU A 156 23.42 -10.48 -6.06
CA LEU A 156 24.84 -10.32 -6.36
C LEU A 156 25.52 -11.70 -6.36
#